data_AF-A0A6N8YN16-F1
#
_entry.id   AF-A0A6N8YN16-F1
#
_cell.length_a   1.000
_cell.length_b   1.000
_cell.length_c   1.000
_cell.angle_alpha   90.00
_cell.angle_beta   90.00
_cell.angle_gamma   90.00
#
_symmetry.space_group_name_H-M   'P 1'
#
loop_
_entity.id
_entity.type
_entity.pdbx_description
1 polymer ?
#
loop_
_entity_poly.entity_id
_entity_poly.type
_entity_poly.pdbx_seq_one_letter_code
_entity_poly.pdbx_strand_id
1 'polypeptide(L)'
;MADYPRNDLLVETDWLAEHLTDPNVRVIEMAEDGSDFEAGHIPGAALSPTWQVKGSEHKRLVAPPDEAKAWFESVGVGDDTLVVGYDRFRSRDASRLWWVLNYYGHTNVRVLNGGWTKWAAEGRDVETGPSQVSGGGVTFTPQPNHAVESTVEKLKAAIGVGDTVIWDVRTEAEYTGENSRGNARVGHVPGAAFLEWVNLVAEDDTFKSAEEIEEIARALGITPEKTVHIY
;
A
#
# COMPACT_ATOMS: atom_id res chain seq x y z
N MET A 1 4.57 -9.61 -17.18
CA MET A 1 4.96 -8.64 -16.14
C MET A 1 5.93 -7.64 -16.73
N ALA A 2 5.76 -6.36 -16.44
CA ALA A 2 6.78 -5.36 -16.72
C ALA A 2 8.09 -5.70 -15.98
N ASP A 3 9.22 -5.26 -16.52
CA ASP A 3 10.57 -5.58 -16.04
C ASP A 3 10.92 -4.77 -14.77
N TYR A 4 10.16 -4.99 -13.70
CA TYR A 4 10.45 -4.39 -12.40
C TYR A 4 11.64 -5.11 -11.74
N PRO A 5 12.66 -4.37 -11.23
CA PRO A 5 13.75 -4.98 -10.47
C PRO A 5 13.29 -5.78 -9.24
N ARG A 6 12.11 -5.44 -8.72
CA ARG A 6 11.42 -6.11 -7.63
C ARG A 6 10.03 -6.57 -8.08
N ASN A 7 10.00 -7.43 -9.11
CA ASN A 7 8.76 -8.03 -9.63
C ASN A 7 8.04 -8.90 -8.58
N ASP A 8 8.74 -9.31 -7.52
CA ASP A 8 8.20 -9.97 -6.34
C ASP A 8 7.31 -9.07 -5.47
N LEU A 9 7.08 -7.80 -5.82
CA LEU A 9 6.17 -6.93 -5.06
C LEU A 9 4.76 -6.90 -5.65
N LEU A 10 4.62 -7.27 -6.92
CA LEU A 10 3.39 -7.16 -7.67
C LEU A 10 2.92 -8.54 -8.13
N VAL A 11 1.62 -8.68 -8.31
CA VAL A 11 1.02 -9.77 -9.08
C VAL A 11 0.11 -9.18 -10.15
N GLU A 12 0.03 -9.87 -11.28
CA GLU A 12 -0.89 -9.51 -12.35
C GLU A 12 -2.24 -10.20 -12.16
N THR A 13 -3.26 -9.67 -12.80
CA THR A 13 -4.65 -10.15 -12.70
C THR A 13 -4.84 -11.56 -13.26
N ASP A 14 -4.04 -11.97 -14.25
CA ASP A 14 -4.01 -13.33 -14.78
C ASP A 14 -3.47 -14.33 -13.75
N TRP A 15 -2.33 -14.01 -13.13
CA TRP A 15 -1.77 -14.80 -12.05
C TRP A 15 -2.78 -14.94 -10.92
N LEU A 16 -3.40 -13.84 -10.46
CA LEU A 16 -4.36 -13.91 -9.36
C LEU A 16 -5.55 -14.82 -9.70
N ALA A 17 -6.10 -14.71 -10.91
CA ALA A 17 -7.21 -15.54 -11.35
C ALA A 17 -6.88 -17.05 -11.32
N GLU A 18 -5.64 -17.44 -11.62
CA GLU A 18 -5.18 -18.82 -11.55
C GLU A 18 -4.97 -19.33 -10.11
N HIS A 19 -4.84 -18.43 -9.13
CA HIS A 19 -4.46 -18.76 -7.74
C HIS A 19 -5.57 -18.41 -6.72
N LEU A 20 -6.78 -18.02 -7.15
CA LEU A 20 -7.90 -17.69 -6.25
C LEU A 20 -8.29 -18.84 -5.31
N THR A 21 -8.06 -20.08 -5.73
CA THR A 21 -8.41 -21.29 -4.96
C THR A 21 -7.24 -21.83 -4.15
N ASP A 22 -6.08 -21.19 -4.18
CA ASP A 22 -4.92 -21.66 -3.44
C ASP A 22 -5.14 -21.45 -1.94
N PRO A 23 -4.96 -22.50 -1.11
CA PRO A 23 -5.33 -22.45 0.31
C PRO A 23 -4.50 -21.45 1.13
N ASN A 24 -3.33 -21.05 0.62
CA ASN A 24 -2.43 -20.12 1.29
C ASN A 24 -2.52 -18.69 0.72
N VAL A 25 -3.36 -18.43 -0.29
CA VAL A 25 -3.56 -17.09 -0.84
C VAL A 25 -4.72 -16.41 -0.12
N ARG A 26 -4.51 -15.17 0.32
CA ARG A 26 -5.56 -14.31 0.87
C ARG A 26 -5.63 -13.00 0.11
N VAL A 27 -6.74 -12.82 -0.60
CA VAL A 27 -7.04 -11.58 -1.31
C VAL A 27 -7.71 -10.61 -0.34
N ILE A 28 -7.27 -9.36 -0.30
CA ILE A 28 -7.81 -8.32 0.58
C ILE A 28 -8.13 -7.07 -0.25
N GLU A 29 -9.39 -6.65 -0.24
CA GLU A 29 -9.80 -5.33 -0.75
C GLU A 29 -9.65 -4.29 0.36
N MET A 30 -8.89 -3.23 0.10
CA MET A 30 -8.80 -2.06 0.98
C MET A 30 -9.84 -1.01 0.56
N ALA A 31 -10.75 -0.64 1.45
CA ALA A 31 -11.80 0.34 1.16
C ALA A 31 -12.19 1.18 2.38
N GLU A 32 -12.83 2.34 2.17
CA GLU A 32 -13.37 3.14 3.29
C GLU A 32 -14.70 2.58 3.81
N ASP A 33 -15.49 1.93 2.96
CA ASP A 33 -16.70 1.23 3.36
C ASP A 33 -16.89 -0.04 2.52
N GLY A 34 -17.94 -0.81 2.83
CA GLY A 34 -18.22 -2.08 2.16
C GLY A 34 -19.18 -1.98 0.96
N SER A 35 -19.68 -0.80 0.61
CA SER A 35 -20.77 -0.69 -0.37
C SER A 35 -20.34 -1.14 -1.77
N ASP A 36 -19.19 -0.67 -2.25
CA ASP A 36 -18.63 -1.07 -3.55
C ASP A 36 -18.17 -2.53 -3.57
N PHE A 37 -17.63 -3.02 -2.44
CA PHE A 37 -17.28 -4.43 -2.26
C PHE A 37 -18.53 -5.30 -2.39
N GLU A 38 -19.61 -4.97 -1.67
CA GLU A 38 -20.86 -5.72 -1.71
C GLU A 38 -21.52 -5.69 -3.09
N ALA A 39 -21.36 -4.60 -3.85
CA ALA A 39 -21.84 -4.49 -5.22
C ALA A 39 -21.05 -5.38 -6.20
N GLY A 40 -19.79 -5.70 -5.90
CA GLY A 40 -18.99 -6.64 -6.65
C GLY A 40 -17.51 -6.59 -6.25
N HIS A 41 -16.89 -7.72 -5.93
CA HIS A 41 -15.49 -7.83 -5.52
C HIS A 41 -14.82 -9.06 -6.15
N ILE A 42 -13.48 -9.15 -6.05
CA ILE A 42 -12.72 -10.32 -6.50
C ILE A 42 -13.17 -11.55 -5.68
N PRO A 43 -13.48 -12.70 -6.30
CA PRO A 43 -14.00 -13.88 -5.59
C PRO A 43 -13.13 -14.30 -4.41
N GLY A 44 -13.75 -14.57 -3.27
CA GLY A 44 -13.04 -14.98 -2.04
C GLY A 44 -12.23 -13.87 -1.34
N ALA A 45 -12.30 -12.62 -1.80
CA ALA A 45 -11.63 -11.51 -1.14
C ALA A 45 -12.22 -11.23 0.25
N ALA A 46 -11.36 -10.84 1.19
CA ALA A 46 -11.78 -10.23 2.44
C ALA A 46 -11.90 -8.70 2.26
N LEU A 47 -12.91 -8.10 2.88
CA LEU A 47 -12.98 -6.65 2.99
C LEU A 47 -12.14 -6.16 4.17
N SER A 48 -11.25 -5.19 3.92
CA SER A 48 -10.47 -4.52 4.94
C SER A 48 -10.71 -3.02 4.92
N PRO A 49 -11.46 -2.48 5.90
CA PRO A 49 -11.56 -1.05 6.07
C PRO A 49 -10.18 -0.39 6.27
N THR A 50 -9.90 0.72 5.59
CA THR A 50 -8.54 1.33 5.59
C THR A 50 -8.04 1.75 6.98
N TRP A 51 -8.93 1.93 7.95
CA TRP A 51 -8.55 2.24 9.34
C TRP A 51 -8.05 1.03 10.13
N GLN A 52 -8.32 -0.21 9.71
CA GLN A 52 -7.89 -1.41 10.45
C GLN A 52 -6.36 -1.55 10.52
N VAL A 53 -5.64 -1.00 9.53
CA VAL A 53 -4.18 -0.99 9.50
C VAL A 53 -3.57 0.28 10.12
N LYS A 54 -4.41 1.10 10.79
CA LYS A 54 -4.04 2.36 11.45
C LYS A 54 -4.36 2.27 12.95
N GLY A 55 -3.59 3.00 13.77
CA GLY A 55 -3.80 3.01 15.22
C GLY A 55 -5.16 3.57 15.63
N SER A 56 -5.87 2.86 16.50
CA SER A 56 -7.15 3.31 17.06
C SER A 56 -7.04 4.68 17.77
N GLU A 57 -5.98 4.87 18.57
CA GLU A 57 -5.67 6.13 19.27
C GLU A 57 -4.99 7.16 18.36
N HIS A 58 -4.08 6.69 17.50
CA HIS A 58 -3.28 7.52 16.60
C HIS A 58 -3.53 7.11 15.15
N LYS A 59 -4.64 7.60 14.58
CA LYS A 59 -5.14 7.22 13.23
C LYS A 59 -4.20 7.50 12.05
N ARG A 60 -3.04 8.11 12.30
CA ARG A 60 -1.97 8.36 11.30
C ARG A 60 -0.80 7.37 11.43
N LEU A 61 -0.73 6.63 12.52
CA LEU A 61 0.31 5.63 12.79
C LEU A 61 -0.21 4.23 12.47
N VAL A 62 0.68 3.25 12.45
CA VAL A 62 0.33 1.82 12.30
C VAL A 62 -0.51 1.36 13.48
N ALA A 63 -1.48 0.48 13.22
CA ALA A 63 -2.22 -0.23 14.28
C ALA A 63 -1.23 -0.90 15.24
N PRO A 64 -1.37 -0.81 16.58
CA PRO A 64 -0.52 -1.53 17.54
C PRO A 64 -0.47 -3.05 17.27
N PRO A 65 0.57 -3.77 17.74
CA PRO A 65 0.76 -5.19 17.45
C PRO A 65 -0.47 -6.07 17.75
N ASP A 66 -1.13 -5.86 18.88
CA ASP A 66 -2.30 -6.64 19.28
C ASP A 66 -3.53 -6.37 18.39
N GLU A 67 -3.73 -5.10 17.98
CA GLU A 67 -4.79 -4.72 17.05
C GLU A 67 -4.53 -5.31 15.66
N ALA A 68 -3.29 -5.20 15.17
CA ALA A 68 -2.89 -5.76 13.90
C ALA A 68 -3.04 -7.29 13.88
N LYS A 69 -2.60 -7.98 14.94
CA LYS A 69 -2.77 -9.43 15.10
C LYS A 69 -4.23 -9.82 15.04
N ALA A 70 -5.07 -9.21 15.88
CA ALA A 70 -6.49 -9.52 15.94
C ALA A 70 -7.17 -9.30 14.58
N TRP A 71 -6.84 -8.19 13.91
CA TRP A 71 -7.38 -7.89 12.58
C TRP A 71 -6.94 -8.92 11.54
N PHE A 72 -5.64 -9.16 11.38
CA PHE A 72 -5.11 -10.07 10.36
C PHE A 72 -5.61 -11.51 10.55
N GLU A 73 -5.64 -12.01 11.79
CA GLU A 73 -6.23 -13.33 12.07
C GLU A 73 -7.73 -13.36 11.74
N SER A 74 -8.48 -12.27 11.98
CA SER A 74 -9.92 -12.18 11.67
C SER A 74 -10.23 -12.24 10.17
N VAL A 75 -9.26 -11.85 9.32
CA VAL A 75 -9.34 -11.97 7.85
C VAL A 75 -8.53 -13.13 7.31
N GLY A 76 -8.16 -14.10 8.16
CA GLY A 76 -7.50 -15.35 7.79
C GLY A 76 -6.07 -15.20 7.28
N VAL A 77 -5.36 -14.15 7.70
CA VAL A 77 -3.93 -13.97 7.45
C VAL A 77 -3.16 -14.52 8.64
N GLY A 78 -2.32 -15.53 8.38
CA GLY A 78 -1.34 -16.06 9.32
C GLY A 78 0.09 -15.91 8.81
N ASP A 79 1.05 -16.46 9.55
CA ASP A 79 2.49 -16.29 9.29
C ASP A 79 2.92 -16.81 7.89
N ASP A 80 2.29 -17.87 7.38
CA ASP A 80 2.61 -18.48 6.08
C ASP A 80 1.72 -18.00 4.91
N THR A 81 0.74 -17.13 5.17
CA THR A 81 -0.20 -16.66 4.15
C THR A 81 0.50 -15.79 3.11
N LEU A 82 0.16 -15.96 1.82
CA LEU A 82 0.47 -15.00 0.77
C LEU A 82 -0.69 -14.01 0.68
N VAL A 83 -0.45 -12.76 1.08
CA VAL A 83 -1.45 -11.69 0.98
C VAL A 83 -1.37 -11.02 -0.37
N VAL A 84 -2.51 -10.90 -1.07
CA VAL A 84 -2.64 -10.07 -2.27
C VAL A 84 -3.60 -8.92 -1.96
N GLY A 85 -3.05 -7.72 -1.80
CA GLY A 85 -3.83 -6.51 -1.55
C GLY A 85 -4.27 -5.85 -2.85
N TYR A 86 -5.50 -5.36 -2.91
CA TYR A 86 -5.98 -4.49 -3.97
C TYR A 86 -6.92 -3.41 -3.42
N ASP A 87 -7.20 -2.40 -4.22
CA ASP A 87 -8.19 -1.37 -3.94
C ASP A 87 -8.82 -0.86 -5.26
N ARG A 88 -9.66 0.16 -5.13
CA ARG A 88 -10.29 0.90 -6.24
C ARG A 88 -9.67 2.28 -6.46
N PHE A 89 -8.52 2.53 -5.84
CA PHE A 89 -7.90 3.84 -5.80
C PHE A 89 -6.42 3.73 -6.15
N ARG A 90 -6.15 3.20 -7.35
CA ARG A 90 -4.82 3.16 -7.97
C ARG A 90 -3.77 2.50 -7.08
N SER A 91 -4.15 1.43 -6.38
CA SER A 91 -3.29 0.68 -5.46
C SER A 91 -2.74 1.48 -4.28
N ARG A 92 -3.28 2.67 -3.97
CA ARG A 92 -2.80 3.52 -2.87
C ARG A 92 -2.97 2.85 -1.50
N ASP A 93 -4.18 2.37 -1.22
CA ASP A 93 -4.52 1.77 0.07
C ASP A 93 -4.01 0.33 0.17
N ALA A 94 -3.95 -0.40 -0.95
CA ALA A 94 -3.27 -1.68 -1.08
C ALA A 94 -1.76 -1.57 -0.82
N SER A 95 -1.09 -0.52 -1.32
CA SER A 95 0.32 -0.25 -1.03
C SER A 95 0.55 0.07 0.45
N ARG A 96 -0.42 0.73 1.11
CA ARG A 96 -0.38 0.92 2.57
C ARG A 96 -0.50 -0.40 3.32
N LEU A 97 -1.40 -1.29 2.92
CA LEU A 97 -1.51 -2.65 3.47
C LEU A 97 -0.19 -3.41 3.32
N TRP A 98 0.39 -3.40 2.11
CA TRP A 98 1.71 -3.99 1.84
C TRP A 98 2.79 -3.45 2.78
N TRP A 99 2.87 -2.13 2.96
CA TRP A 99 3.87 -1.53 3.83
C TRP A 99 3.66 -1.91 5.31
N VAL A 100 2.41 -1.98 5.79
CA VAL A 100 2.10 -2.39 7.17
C VAL A 100 2.47 -3.86 7.43
N LEU A 101 2.20 -4.75 6.48
CA LEU A 101 2.61 -6.16 6.61
C LEU A 101 4.14 -6.30 6.65
N ASN A 102 4.87 -5.57 5.80
CA ASN A 102 6.33 -5.52 5.84
C ASN A 102 6.87 -4.91 7.14
N TYR A 103 6.22 -3.87 7.67
CA TYR A 103 6.52 -3.31 8.99
C TYR A 103 6.37 -4.38 10.09
N TYR A 104 5.44 -5.31 9.95
CA TYR A 104 5.26 -6.42 10.89
C TYR A 104 6.07 -7.68 10.56
N GLY A 105 7.02 -7.60 9.63
CA GLY A 105 7.87 -8.73 9.25
C GLY A 105 7.19 -9.76 8.33
N HIS A 106 5.91 -9.55 7.98
CA HIS A 106 5.19 -10.38 7.03
C HIS A 106 5.50 -9.91 5.61
N THR A 107 6.56 -10.47 5.03
CA THR A 107 7.08 -10.09 3.69
C THR A 107 6.40 -10.86 2.54
N ASN A 108 5.58 -11.86 2.86
CA ASN A 108 4.82 -12.64 1.87
C ASN A 108 3.55 -11.90 1.43
N VAL A 109 3.73 -10.69 0.91
CA VAL A 109 2.63 -9.80 0.49
C VAL A 109 2.92 -9.21 -0.88
N ARG A 110 1.88 -9.06 -1.70
CA ARG A 110 1.90 -8.49 -3.05
C ARG A 110 0.77 -7.48 -3.21
N VAL A 111 0.94 -6.56 -4.15
CA VAL A 111 -0.11 -5.65 -4.62
C VAL A 111 -0.60 -6.13 -5.98
N LEU A 112 -1.92 -6.19 -6.18
CA LEU A 112 -2.51 -6.48 -7.49
C LEU A 112 -2.31 -5.29 -8.43
N ASN A 113 -1.49 -5.45 -9.46
CA ASN A 113 -1.19 -4.38 -10.41
C ASN A 113 -2.47 -3.98 -11.18
N GLY A 114 -2.88 -2.72 -11.11
CA GLY A 114 -4.13 -2.23 -11.70
C GLY A 114 -5.39 -2.38 -10.84
N GLY A 115 -5.27 -3.04 -9.68
CA GLY A 115 -6.34 -3.19 -8.70
C GLY A 115 -7.67 -3.68 -9.27
N TRP A 116 -8.77 -3.18 -8.70
CA TRP A 116 -10.13 -3.50 -9.16
C TRP A 116 -10.39 -3.01 -10.58
N THR A 117 -9.89 -1.83 -10.94
CA THR A 117 -10.13 -1.21 -12.25
C THR A 117 -9.71 -2.12 -13.38
N LYS A 118 -8.48 -2.66 -13.33
CA LYS A 118 -7.98 -3.60 -14.33
C LYS A 118 -8.72 -4.94 -14.28
N TRP A 119 -8.98 -5.48 -13.09
CA TRP A 119 -9.72 -6.73 -12.93
C TRP A 119 -11.10 -6.69 -13.62
N ALA A 120 -11.86 -5.63 -13.37
CA ALA A 120 -13.17 -5.41 -13.96
C ALA A 120 -13.09 -5.14 -15.47
N ALA A 121 -12.11 -4.35 -15.93
CA ALA A 121 -11.91 -4.05 -17.35
C ALA A 121 -11.59 -5.29 -18.19
N GLU A 122 -10.92 -6.28 -17.59
CA GLU A 122 -10.61 -7.56 -18.22
C GLU A 122 -11.79 -8.56 -18.22
N GLY A 123 -12.93 -8.19 -17.62
CA GLY A 123 -14.13 -9.03 -17.59
C GLY A 123 -13.96 -10.31 -16.78
N ARG A 124 -13.11 -10.27 -15.74
CA ARG A 124 -12.86 -11.41 -14.85
C ARG A 124 -14.04 -11.69 -13.91
N ASP A 125 -14.02 -12.87 -13.32
CA ASP A 125 -15.05 -13.31 -12.38
C ASP A 125 -15.18 -12.35 -11.19
N VAL A 126 -16.41 -12.15 -10.73
CA VAL A 126 -16.78 -11.23 -9.64
C VAL A 126 -17.78 -11.93 -8.71
N GLU A 127 -17.59 -11.74 -7.42
CA GLU A 127 -18.54 -12.13 -6.37
C GLU A 127 -19.29 -10.90 -5.85
N THR A 128 -20.50 -11.08 -5.32
CA THR A 128 -21.32 -9.99 -4.77
C THR A 128 -21.81 -10.34 -3.38
N GLY A 129 -22.13 -9.32 -2.57
CA GLY A 129 -22.56 -9.48 -1.18
C GLY A 129 -21.42 -9.27 -0.18
N PRO A 130 -21.70 -9.44 1.13
CA PRO A 130 -20.71 -9.16 2.17
C PRO A 130 -19.58 -10.20 2.14
N SER A 131 -18.42 -9.81 2.67
CA SER A 131 -17.27 -10.72 2.82
C SER A 131 -17.67 -11.98 3.57
N GLN A 132 -17.50 -13.14 2.93
CA GLN A 132 -17.76 -14.46 3.54
C GLN A 132 -16.53 -15.01 4.28
N VAL A 133 -15.41 -14.30 4.20
CA VAL A 133 -14.19 -14.65 4.93
C VAL A 133 -14.44 -14.57 6.43
N SER A 134 -14.22 -15.69 7.12
CA SER A 134 -14.10 -15.73 8.57
C SER A 134 -12.70 -16.17 8.95
N GLY A 135 -12.09 -15.42 9.86
CA GLY A 135 -10.83 -15.77 10.49
C GLY A 135 -10.97 -16.93 11.47
N GLY A 136 -9.91 -17.72 11.63
CA GLY A 136 -9.87 -18.82 12.58
C GLY A 136 -8.83 -19.87 12.20
N GLY A 137 -8.11 -20.40 13.20
CA GLY A 137 -7.14 -21.47 12.98
C GLY A 137 -5.79 -21.05 12.38
N VAL A 138 -5.58 -19.75 12.17
CA VAL A 138 -4.29 -19.17 11.78
C VAL A 138 -3.66 -18.42 12.96
N THR A 139 -2.35 -18.20 12.91
CA THR A 139 -1.63 -17.34 13.86
C THR A 139 -0.87 -16.30 13.07
N PHE A 140 -1.07 -15.03 13.42
CA PHE A 140 -0.25 -13.91 12.96
C PHE A 140 0.67 -13.47 14.10
N THR A 141 1.98 -13.42 13.84
CA THR A 141 3.00 -13.04 14.82
C THR A 141 3.62 -11.69 14.41
N PRO A 142 3.11 -10.55 14.91
CA PRO A 142 3.63 -9.24 14.53
C PRO A 142 5.08 -9.07 14.99
N GLN A 143 5.96 -8.70 14.07
CA GLN A 143 7.37 -8.37 14.36
C GLN A 143 7.68 -6.95 13.86
N PRO A 144 7.42 -5.90 14.68
CA PRO A 144 7.69 -4.52 14.31
C PRO A 144 9.14 -4.30 13.82
N ASN A 145 9.27 -3.80 12.60
CA ASN A 145 10.54 -3.48 11.96
C ASN A 145 10.69 -1.96 11.86
N HIS A 146 11.24 -1.36 12.91
CA HIS A 146 11.50 0.09 12.97
C HIS A 146 12.59 0.57 11.98
N ALA A 147 13.20 -0.33 11.19
CA ALA A 147 14.12 0.07 10.12
C ALA A 147 13.38 0.64 8.89
N VAL A 148 12.16 0.16 8.59
CA VAL A 148 11.39 0.60 7.41
C VAL A 148 10.58 1.87 7.64
N GLU A 149 10.46 2.32 8.89
CA GLU A 149 9.77 3.58 9.21
C GLU A 149 10.72 4.79 9.20
N SER A 150 10.19 5.94 8.78
CA SER A 150 10.85 7.22 8.93
C SER A 150 10.20 8.00 10.08
N THR A 151 10.84 8.01 11.25
CA THR A 151 10.35 8.81 12.39
C THR A 151 10.59 10.30 12.15
N VAL A 152 9.94 11.15 12.95
CA VAL A 152 10.15 12.61 12.90
C VAL A 152 11.62 12.96 13.15
N GLU A 153 12.30 12.23 14.02
CA GLU A 153 13.72 12.41 14.33
C GLU A 153 14.60 12.04 13.14
N LYS A 154 14.33 10.89 12.49
CA LYS A 154 15.04 10.48 11.26
C LYS A 154 14.84 11.52 10.15
N LEU A 155 13.61 11.97 9.95
CA LEU A 155 13.28 12.96 8.92
C LEU A 155 13.96 14.31 9.18
N LYS A 156 13.98 14.79 10.43
CA LYS A 156 14.70 16.01 10.80
C LYS A 156 16.20 15.88 10.58
N ALA A 157 16.78 14.74 10.93
CA ALA A 157 18.21 14.47 10.75
C ALA A 157 18.61 14.40 9.27
N ALA A 158 17.69 14.05 8.37
CA ALA A 158 17.93 14.00 6.93
C ALA A 158 17.94 15.38 6.24
N ILE A 159 17.47 16.45 6.89
CA ILE A 159 17.37 17.77 6.27
C ILE A 159 18.77 18.32 5.94
N GLY A 160 19.00 18.62 4.67
CA GLY A 160 20.27 19.19 4.19
C GLY A 160 21.43 18.19 4.12
N VAL A 161 21.16 16.90 4.29
CA VAL A 161 22.15 15.84 4.19
C VAL A 161 22.27 15.39 2.72
N GLY A 162 23.50 15.32 2.19
CA GLY A 162 23.74 15.17 0.75
C GLY A 162 23.43 13.78 0.17
N ASP A 163 23.46 12.74 1.01
CA ASP A 163 23.17 11.35 0.65
C ASP A 163 21.73 10.92 1.00
N THR A 164 20.87 11.87 1.39
CA THR A 164 19.45 11.63 1.64
C THR A 164 18.58 12.37 0.62
N VAL A 165 17.35 11.88 0.44
CA VAL A 165 16.27 12.61 -0.21
C VAL A 165 15.04 12.50 0.67
N ILE A 166 14.42 13.64 0.93
CA ILE A 166 13.09 13.69 1.52
C ILE A 166 12.11 13.80 0.34
N TRP A 167 11.24 12.83 0.17
CA TRP A 167 10.30 12.76 -0.94
C TRP A 167 8.87 12.97 -0.42
N ASP A 168 8.28 14.11 -0.79
CA ASP A 168 6.88 14.43 -0.53
C ASP A 168 5.99 13.91 -1.67
N VAL A 169 5.09 12.97 -1.34
CA VAL A 169 4.18 12.36 -2.31
C VAL A 169 2.77 12.95 -2.30
N ARG A 170 2.51 14.01 -1.53
CA ARG A 170 1.18 14.63 -1.41
C ARG A 170 0.78 15.38 -2.68
N THR A 171 -0.38 16.02 -2.67
CA THR A 171 -0.81 16.89 -3.78
C THR A 171 0.06 18.16 -3.86
N GLU A 172 0.13 18.77 -5.06
CA GLU A 172 0.86 20.03 -5.24
C GLU A 172 0.37 21.13 -4.29
N ALA A 173 -0.95 21.27 -4.12
CA ALA A 173 -1.53 22.25 -3.21
C ALA A 173 -1.14 22.01 -1.74
N GLU A 174 -0.97 20.76 -1.31
CA GLU A 174 -0.46 20.42 0.02
C GLU A 174 1.04 20.74 0.16
N TYR A 175 1.82 20.51 -0.90
CA TYR A 175 3.25 20.79 -0.96
C TYR A 175 3.55 22.30 -0.96
N THR A 176 2.84 23.09 -1.75
CA THR A 176 2.99 24.57 -1.82
C THR A 176 2.37 25.27 -0.62
N GLY A 177 1.44 24.60 0.07
CA GLY A 177 0.74 25.13 1.23
C GLY A 177 -0.55 25.89 0.91
N GLU A 178 -1.01 25.83 -0.34
CA GLU A 178 -2.32 26.33 -0.77
C GLU A 178 -3.48 25.56 -0.12
N ASN A 179 -3.28 24.26 0.15
CA ASN A 179 -4.21 23.42 0.88
C ASN A 179 -3.63 23.02 2.24
N SER A 180 -4.23 23.55 3.32
CA SER A 180 -3.74 23.28 4.68
C SER A 180 -4.06 21.88 5.19
N ARG A 181 -5.13 21.25 4.68
CA ARG A 181 -5.71 19.99 5.22
C ARG A 181 -5.93 20.05 6.75
N GLY A 182 -6.15 21.25 7.30
CA GLY A 182 -6.32 21.48 8.73
C GLY A 182 -5.01 21.46 9.55
N ASN A 183 -3.84 21.47 8.91
CA ASN A 183 -2.55 21.57 9.62
C ASN A 183 -2.28 23.01 10.07
N ALA A 184 -1.65 23.15 11.24
CA ALA A 184 -1.27 24.45 11.81
C ALA A 184 -0.14 25.16 11.03
N ARG A 185 0.64 24.40 10.27
CA ARG A 185 1.68 24.90 9.36
C ARG A 185 1.45 24.25 7.99
N VAL A 186 1.59 25.06 6.95
CA VAL A 186 1.40 24.65 5.55
C VAL A 186 2.74 24.62 4.82
N GLY A 187 2.77 23.95 3.66
CA GLY A 187 3.98 23.75 2.86
C GLY A 187 4.56 22.35 3.06
N HIS A 188 5.88 22.22 2.89
CA HIS A 188 6.62 20.96 2.89
C HIS A 188 7.85 21.01 3.81
N VAL A 189 8.46 19.85 4.03
CA VAL A 189 9.72 19.75 4.78
C VAL A 189 10.83 20.43 3.98
N PRO A 190 11.69 21.27 4.60
CA PRO A 190 12.74 21.99 3.88
C PRO A 190 13.62 21.06 3.02
N GLY A 191 13.75 21.38 1.74
CA GLY A 191 14.56 20.62 0.77
C GLY A 191 13.92 19.33 0.25
N ALA A 192 12.64 19.07 0.58
CA ALA A 192 11.93 17.93 0.02
C ALA A 192 11.79 18.02 -1.50
N ALA A 193 11.98 16.90 -2.19
CA ALA A 193 11.59 16.73 -3.58
C ALA A 193 10.08 16.48 -3.66
N PHE A 194 9.41 17.15 -4.58
CA PHE A 194 7.99 16.96 -4.84
C PHE A 194 7.77 16.00 -6.02
N LEU A 195 7.11 14.89 -5.75
CA LEU A 195 6.59 13.99 -6.78
C LEU A 195 5.36 13.29 -6.22
N GLU A 196 4.19 13.81 -6.56
CA GLU A 196 2.91 13.24 -6.13
C GLU A 196 2.81 11.79 -6.61
N TRP A 197 2.38 10.89 -5.72
CA TRP A 197 2.32 9.44 -5.97
C TRP A 197 1.56 9.07 -7.24
N VAL A 198 0.52 9.85 -7.60
CA VAL A 198 -0.32 9.60 -8.77
C VAL A 198 0.46 9.62 -10.08
N ASN A 199 1.60 10.34 -10.12
CA ASN A 199 2.46 10.42 -11.30
C ASN A 199 3.25 9.13 -11.56
N LEU A 200 3.21 8.16 -10.65
CA LEU A 200 3.83 6.84 -10.80
C LEU A 200 2.84 5.76 -11.27
N VAL A 201 1.59 6.14 -11.51
CA VAL A 201 0.51 5.25 -11.95
C VAL A 201 0.13 5.62 -13.39
N ALA A 202 -0.17 4.61 -14.20
CA ALA A 202 -0.66 4.73 -15.56
C ALA A 202 -2.17 5.04 -15.59
N GLU A 203 -2.73 5.30 -16.78
CA GLU A 203 -4.14 5.64 -16.95
C GLU A 203 -5.11 4.47 -16.64
N ASP A 204 -4.63 3.23 -16.74
CA ASP A 204 -5.38 2.00 -16.45
C ASP A 204 -5.22 1.53 -15.00
N ASP A 205 -4.78 2.44 -14.11
CA ASP A 205 -4.47 2.22 -12.69
C ASP A 205 -3.32 1.24 -12.41
N THR A 206 -2.62 0.73 -13.44
CA THR A 206 -1.38 -0.03 -13.24
C THR A 206 -0.24 0.88 -12.82
N PHE A 207 0.79 0.33 -12.17
CA PHE A 207 2.04 1.07 -11.99
C PHE A 207 2.68 1.33 -13.36
N LYS A 208 3.26 2.51 -13.56
CA LYS A 208 4.11 2.78 -14.74
C LYS A 208 5.25 1.77 -14.83
N SER A 209 5.87 1.64 -16.00
CA SER A 209 7.03 0.76 -16.16
C SER A 209 8.19 1.18 -15.23
N ALA A 210 9.08 0.24 -14.92
CA ALA A 210 10.24 0.53 -14.09
C ALA A 210 11.12 1.64 -14.68
N GLU A 211 11.30 1.65 -16.01
CA GLU A 211 12.04 2.67 -16.73
C GLU A 211 11.43 4.06 -16.57
N GLU A 212 10.11 4.19 -16.77
CA GLU A 212 9.42 5.47 -16.59
C GLU A 212 9.48 5.97 -15.14
N ILE A 213 9.27 5.07 -14.16
CA ILE A 213 9.37 5.43 -12.74
C ILE A 213 10.79 5.90 -12.40
N GLU A 214 11.81 5.18 -12.89
CA GLU A 214 13.21 5.53 -12.68
C GLU A 214 13.57 6.87 -13.32
N GLU A 215 13.12 7.12 -14.55
CA GLU A 215 13.34 8.40 -15.24
C GLU A 215 12.72 9.57 -14.45
N ILE A 216 11.45 9.47 -14.07
CA ILE A 216 10.73 10.50 -13.30
C ILE A 216 11.43 10.76 -11.96
N ALA A 217 11.78 9.69 -11.22
CA ALA A 217 12.42 9.80 -9.92
C ALA A 217 13.83 10.41 -10.02
N ARG A 218 14.65 9.94 -10.97
CA ARG A 218 16.02 10.43 -11.17
C ARG A 218 16.06 11.91 -11.56
N ALA A 219 15.11 12.39 -12.36
CA ALA A 219 14.99 13.81 -12.71
C ALA A 219 14.85 14.73 -11.48
N LEU A 220 14.36 14.19 -10.36
CA LEU A 220 14.17 14.88 -9.08
C LEU A 220 15.24 14.54 -8.04
N GLY A 221 16.27 13.80 -8.44
CA GLY A 221 17.37 13.39 -7.57
C GLY A 221 17.01 12.26 -6.60
N ILE A 222 15.83 11.64 -6.75
CA ILE A 222 15.41 10.42 -6.05
C ILE A 222 16.10 9.25 -6.76
N THR A 223 17.13 8.70 -6.14
CA THR A 223 18.05 7.74 -6.76
C THR A 223 18.34 6.59 -5.81
N PRO A 224 18.57 5.36 -6.29
CA PRO A 224 18.78 4.19 -5.44
C PRO A 224 20.06 4.27 -4.58
N GLU A 225 21.00 5.16 -4.93
CA GLU A 225 22.23 5.39 -4.16
C GLU A 225 22.00 6.24 -2.89
N LYS A 226 20.84 6.89 -2.76
CA LYS A 226 20.50 7.76 -1.62
C LYS A 226 19.53 7.08 -0.66
N THR A 227 19.59 7.46 0.61
CA THR A 227 18.54 7.10 1.58
C THR A 227 17.31 7.96 1.32
N VAL A 228 16.17 7.32 1.03
CA VAL A 228 14.92 8.04 0.71
C VAL A 228 13.94 7.98 1.88
N HIS A 229 13.51 9.14 2.35
CA HIS A 229 12.47 9.31 3.36
C HIS A 229 11.18 9.80 2.69
N ILE A 230 10.17 8.95 2.60
CA ILE A 230 8.89 9.24 1.92
C ILE A 230 7.83 9.65 2.96
N TYR A 231 7.01 10.65 2.64
CA TYR A 231 5.83 11.03 3.45
C TYR A 231 4.67 11.59 2.63
#